data_AF-A0A395IAJ7-F1
#
_entry.id   AF-A0A395IAJ7-F1
#
_cell.length_a   1.000
_cell.length_b   1.000
_cell.length_c   1.000
_cell.angle_alpha   90.00
_cell.angle_beta   90.00
_cell.angle_gamma   90.00
#
_symmetry.space_group_name_H-M   'P 1'
#
loop_
_entity.id
_entity.type
_entity.pdbx_description
1 polymer ?
#
loop_
_entity_poly.entity_id
_entity_poly.type
_entity_poly.pdbx_seq_one_letter_code
_entity_poly.pdbx_strand_id
1 'polypeptide(L)'
;MTAAIAAAIWSWSHLKDCSHHSGIVDGWQYEYYTTGRNCDTTAQQKTIQGAIYQYLNKIEGNTVCGTECLTLNHGGTYGYLKFGKQGVFNSSAYCGPTLHFERCASGGVNASERLRSPAN
;
A
#
# COMPACT_ATOMS: atom_id res chain seq x y z
N MET A 1 -2.83 10.54 -7.82
CA MET A 1 -2.70 9.10 -7.46
C MET A 1 -3.44 8.73 -6.18
N THR A 2 -3.10 9.31 -5.01
CA THR A 2 -3.60 8.86 -3.68
C THR A 2 -5.11 8.76 -3.57
N ALA A 3 -5.84 9.76 -4.08
CA ALA A 3 -7.31 9.78 -4.07
C ALA A 3 -7.93 8.62 -4.87
N ALA A 4 -7.38 8.30 -6.05
CA ALA A 4 -7.88 7.24 -6.92
C ALA A 4 -7.64 5.85 -6.31
N ILE A 5 -6.44 5.60 -5.80
CA ILE A 5 -6.12 4.33 -5.12
C ILE A 5 -6.99 4.17 -3.86
N ALA A 6 -7.16 5.23 -3.07
CA ALA A 6 -8.00 5.20 -1.88
C ALA A 6 -9.49 4.94 -2.19
N ALA A 7 -10.02 5.55 -3.26
CA ALA A 7 -11.39 5.31 -3.72
C ALA A 7 -11.59 3.85 -4.14
N ALA A 8 -10.63 3.28 -4.88
CA ALA A 8 -10.68 1.89 -5.32
C ALA A 8 -10.65 0.92 -4.12
N ILE A 9 -9.68 1.07 -3.22
CA ILE A 9 -9.57 0.26 -1.99
C ILE A 9 -10.85 0.34 -1.16
N TRP A 10 -11.39 1.54 -0.97
CA TRP A 10 -12.64 1.74 -0.24
C TRP A 10 -13.81 1.01 -0.90
N SER A 11 -13.92 1.07 -2.23
CA SER A 11 -14.97 0.37 -2.99
C SER A 11 -14.85 -1.15 -2.85
N TRP A 12 -13.65 -1.71 -3.02
CA TRP A 12 -13.41 -3.16 -2.88
C TRP A 12 -13.74 -3.65 -1.48
N SER A 13 -13.36 -2.87 -0.47
CA SER A 13 -13.75 -3.12 0.92
C SER A 13 -15.28 -3.16 1.10
N HIS A 14 -16.04 -2.23 0.50
CA HIS A 14 -17.51 -2.22 0.60
C HIS A 14 -18.15 -3.42 -0.11
N LEU A 15 -17.51 -3.90 -1.17
CA LEU A 15 -17.90 -5.10 -1.90
C LEU A 15 -17.40 -6.39 -1.24
N LYS A 16 -16.63 -6.29 -0.14
CA LYS A 16 -15.97 -7.44 0.52
C LYS A 16 -15.09 -8.24 -0.44
N ASP A 17 -14.46 -7.55 -1.39
CA ASP A 17 -13.64 -8.18 -2.42
C ASP A 17 -12.26 -8.53 -1.84
N CYS A 18 -11.98 -9.83 -1.80
CA CYS A 18 -10.70 -10.38 -1.35
C CYS A 18 -9.68 -10.54 -2.49
N SER A 19 -10.05 -10.17 -3.71
CA SER A 19 -9.22 -10.38 -4.89
C SER A 19 -7.95 -9.52 -4.83
N HIS A 20 -6.96 -9.96 -5.59
CA HIS A 20 -5.78 -9.16 -5.83
C HIS A 20 -6.07 -8.14 -6.93
N HIS A 21 -5.94 -6.86 -6.62
CA HIS A 21 -6.14 -5.76 -7.55
C HIS A 21 -4.80 -5.16 -7.96
N SER A 22 -4.70 -4.70 -9.20
CA SER A 22 -3.51 -4.01 -9.68
C SER A 22 -3.88 -2.98 -10.73
N GLY A 23 -3.01 -2.01 -10.95
CA GLY A 23 -3.23 -1.00 -11.98
C GLY A 23 -2.15 0.05 -12.03
N ILE A 24 -2.36 1.03 -12.92
CA ILE A 24 -1.48 2.18 -13.10
C ILE A 24 -2.31 3.45 -12.96
N VAL A 25 -1.83 4.40 -12.15
CA VAL A 25 -2.44 5.73 -11.97
C VAL A 25 -1.33 6.78 -11.92
N ASP A 26 -1.40 7.79 -12.78
CA ASP A 26 -0.44 8.91 -12.83
C ASP A 26 1.05 8.48 -12.89
N GLY A 27 1.36 7.43 -13.65
CA GLY A 27 2.72 6.88 -13.79
C GLY A 27 3.21 6.06 -12.60
N TRP A 28 2.32 5.72 -11.67
CA TRP A 28 2.58 4.79 -10.58
C TRP A 28 1.85 3.48 -10.81
N GLN A 29 2.58 2.38 -10.67
CA GLN A 29 2.01 1.05 -10.65
C GLN A 29 1.70 0.67 -9.20
N TYR A 30 0.59 -0.02 -8.99
CA TYR A 30 0.20 -0.53 -7.68
C TYR A 30 -0.37 -1.94 -7.77
N GLU A 31 -0.26 -2.66 -6.65
CA GLU A 31 -0.91 -3.92 -6.36
C GLU A 31 -1.49 -3.83 -4.95
N TYR A 32 -2.73 -4.28 -4.77
CA TYR A 32 -3.42 -4.27 -3.50
C TYR A 32 -4.12 -5.60 -3.27
N TYR A 33 -3.99 -6.12 -2.06
CA TYR A 33 -4.85 -7.18 -1.58
C TYR A 33 -5.09 -7.00 -0.09
N THR A 34 -6.09 -7.71 0.40
CA THR A 34 -6.49 -7.66 1.79
C THR A 34 -6.57 -9.06 2.38
N THR A 35 -6.29 -9.15 3.67
CA THR A 35 -6.38 -10.38 4.45
C THR A 35 -7.27 -10.13 5.66
N GLY A 36 -8.16 -11.08 5.95
CA GLY A 36 -9.16 -10.97 7.00
C GLY A 36 -10.39 -11.80 6.68
N ARG A 37 -11.32 -11.92 7.63
CA ARG A 37 -12.52 -12.78 7.48
C ARG A 37 -13.44 -12.33 6.35
N ASN A 38 -13.53 -11.01 6.11
CA ASN A 38 -14.54 -10.40 5.25
C ASN A 38 -13.95 -9.40 4.23
N CYS A 39 -12.62 -9.20 4.23
CA CYS A 39 -11.93 -8.31 3.28
C CYS A 39 -12.44 -6.85 3.29
N ASP A 40 -13.11 -6.45 4.35
CA ASP A 40 -13.65 -5.12 4.57
C ASP A 40 -12.88 -4.38 5.67
N THR A 41 -12.78 -3.07 5.55
CA THR A 41 -12.27 -2.18 6.59
C THR A 41 -13.33 -1.17 6.99
N THR A 42 -13.32 -0.79 8.26
CA THR A 42 -14.14 0.32 8.78
C THR A 42 -13.52 1.69 8.47
N ALA A 43 -12.35 1.73 7.83
CA ALA A 43 -11.71 2.98 7.46
C ALA A 43 -12.54 3.75 6.43
N GLN A 44 -12.74 5.04 6.69
CA GLN A 44 -13.31 5.95 5.70
C GLN A 44 -12.33 6.15 4.55
N GLN A 45 -12.82 6.41 3.34
CA GLN A 45 -12.00 6.70 2.16
C GLN A 45 -10.93 7.79 2.45
N LYS A 46 -11.32 8.85 3.16
CA LYS A 46 -10.40 9.94 3.55
C LYS A 46 -9.25 9.47 4.46
N THR A 47 -9.50 8.47 5.30
CA THR A 47 -8.48 7.86 6.17
C THR A 47 -7.49 7.07 5.34
N ILE A 48 -7.98 6.28 4.39
CA ILE A 48 -7.14 5.52 3.45
C ILE A 48 -6.30 6.49 2.61
N GLN A 49 -6.91 7.52 2.03
CA GLN A 49 -6.21 8.55 1.27
C GLN A 49 -5.15 9.27 2.11
N GLY A 50 -5.50 9.65 3.35
CA GLY A 50 -4.60 10.29 4.28
C GLY A 50 -3.37 9.43 4.59
N ALA A 51 -3.54 8.12 4.79
CA ALA A 51 -2.43 7.20 5.03
C ALA A 51 -1.47 7.11 3.83
N ILE A 52 -2.00 6.94 2.61
CA ILE A 52 -1.18 6.88 1.39
C ILE A 52 -0.47 8.23 1.15
N TYR A 53 -1.18 9.35 1.35
CA TYR A 53 -0.62 10.69 1.19
C TYR A 53 0.48 10.98 2.21
N GLN A 54 0.25 10.69 3.49
CA GLN A 54 1.27 10.89 4.53
C GLN A 54 2.52 10.05 4.25
N TYR A 55 2.36 8.82 3.80
CA TYR A 55 3.49 7.97 3.43
C TYR A 55 4.31 8.56 2.27
N LEU A 56 3.64 8.98 1.19
CA LEU A 56 4.33 9.59 0.05
C LEU A 56 5.06 10.88 0.43
N ASN A 57 4.43 11.78 1.21
CA ASN A 57 5.08 13.03 1.61
C ASN A 57 6.28 12.81 2.53
N LYS A 58 6.29 11.74 3.32
CA LYS A 58 7.46 11.37 4.13
C LYS A 58 8.62 10.88 3.29
N ILE A 59 8.34 10.23 2.16
CA ILE A 59 9.35 9.70 1.23
C ILE A 59 9.79 10.76 0.21
N GLU A 60 8.93 11.71 -0.16
CA GLU A 60 9.30 12.82 -1.05
C GLU A 60 10.36 13.76 -0.42
N GLY A 61 10.60 13.68 0.89
CA GLY A 61 11.74 14.31 1.57
C GLY A 61 13.08 13.57 1.43
N ASN A 62 13.11 12.36 0.85
CA ASN A 62 14.31 11.56 0.56
C ASN A 62 13.97 10.41 -0.42
N THR A 63 14.14 10.67 -1.72
CA THR A 63 14.20 9.71 -2.86
C THR A 63 13.36 8.42 -2.76
N VAL A 64 12.22 8.37 -3.47
CA VAL A 64 11.43 7.13 -3.67
C VAL A 64 12.34 6.01 -4.16
N CYS A 65 12.48 4.94 -3.36
CA CYS A 65 13.55 3.95 -3.47
C CYS A 65 13.23 2.77 -4.43
N GLY A 66 12.18 2.90 -5.24
CA GLY A 66 11.73 1.89 -6.19
C GLY A 66 10.30 1.44 -5.90
N THR A 67 10.16 0.20 -5.39
CA THR A 67 8.88 -0.39 -4.99
C THR A 67 8.73 -0.39 -3.49
N GLU A 68 7.60 0.11 -3.04
CA GLU A 68 7.25 0.32 -1.65
C GLU A 68 6.08 -0.57 -1.24
N CYS A 69 6.02 -0.92 0.05
CA CYS A 69 4.90 -1.65 0.64
C CYS A 69 4.33 -0.87 1.82
N LEU A 70 3.03 -0.57 1.76
CA LEU A 70 2.26 0.07 2.82
C LEU A 70 1.21 -0.90 3.36
N THR A 71 1.27 -1.18 4.66
CA THR A 71 0.19 -1.88 5.34
C THR A 71 -0.90 -0.89 5.73
N LEU A 72 -2.15 -1.20 5.42
CA LEU A 72 -3.35 -0.51 5.88
C LEU A 72 -4.01 -1.37 6.95
N ASN A 73 -3.83 -1.00 8.22
CA ASN A 73 -4.43 -1.73 9.34
C ASN A 73 -5.51 -0.88 10.01
N HIS A 74 -6.77 -1.21 9.77
CA HIS A 74 -7.88 -0.54 10.43
C HIS A 74 -9.10 -1.47 10.53
N GLY A 75 -9.63 -1.64 11.74
CA GLY A 75 -10.85 -2.43 11.99
C GLY A 75 -10.66 -3.96 11.96
N GLY A 76 -9.43 -4.47 12.15
CA GLY A 76 -9.15 -5.92 12.19
C GLY A 76 -8.89 -6.58 10.83
N THR A 77 -8.88 -5.78 9.77
CA THR A 77 -8.49 -6.19 8.41
C THR A 77 -7.15 -5.58 8.05
N TYR A 78 -6.29 -6.38 7.42
CA TYR A 78 -4.96 -5.99 6.99
C TYR A 78 -4.91 -5.92 5.47
N GLY A 79 -4.86 -4.69 4.94
CA GLY A 79 -4.58 -4.43 3.53
C GLY A 79 -3.10 -4.26 3.28
N TYR A 80 -2.59 -4.76 2.16
CA TYR A 80 -1.21 -4.59 1.71
C TYR A 80 -1.23 -3.89 0.37
N LEU A 81 -0.68 -2.68 0.33
CA LEU A 81 -0.57 -1.87 -0.87
C LEU A 81 0.90 -1.81 -1.30
N LYS A 82 1.24 -2.50 -2.38
CA LYS A 82 2.53 -2.40 -3.06
C LYS A 82 2.44 -1.34 -4.15
N PHE A 83 3.37 -0.41 -4.24
CA PHE A 83 3.33 0.63 -5.28
C PHE A 83 4.70 1.22 -5.55
N GLY A 84 4.86 1.80 -6.74
CA GLY A 84 6.12 2.41 -7.16
C GLY A 84 5.97 3.10 -8.51
N LYS A 85 6.98 3.89 -8.89
CA LYS A 85 7.02 4.48 -10.23
C LYS A 85 7.15 3.37 -11.28
N GLN A 86 6.38 3.44 -12.36
CA GLN A 86 6.26 2.36 -13.36
C GLN A 86 7.62 1.84 -13.87
N GLY A 87 8.59 2.74 -14.11
CA GLY A 87 9.91 2.36 -14.63
C GLY A 87 10.83 1.61 -13.63
N VAL A 88 10.48 1.59 -12.34
CA VAL A 88 11.27 0.95 -11.27
C VAL A 88 10.41 0.05 -10.38
N PHE A 89 9.19 -0.26 -10.82
CA PHE A 89 8.28 -1.13 -10.10
C PHE A 89 8.73 -2.59 -10.29
N ASN A 90 8.94 -3.29 -9.18
CA ASN A 90 9.32 -4.69 -9.12
C ASN A 90 8.08 -5.50 -8.73
N SER A 91 7.43 -6.11 -9.73
CA SER A 91 6.26 -6.96 -9.51
C SER A 91 6.58 -8.20 -8.68
N SER A 92 7.81 -8.71 -8.73
CA SER A 92 8.25 -9.87 -7.93
C SER A 92 8.50 -9.55 -6.46
N ALA A 93 8.51 -8.27 -6.08
CA ALA A 93 8.71 -7.87 -4.71
C ALA A 93 7.52 -8.27 -3.83
N TYR A 94 7.80 -8.90 -2.68
CA TYR A 94 6.77 -9.38 -1.76
C TYR A 94 6.26 -8.25 -0.86
N CYS A 95 4.96 -8.01 -0.83
CA CYS A 95 4.33 -7.06 0.08
C CYS A 95 3.21 -7.76 0.82
N GLY A 96 3.42 -8.16 2.08
CA GLY A 96 2.48 -9.04 2.76
C GLY A 96 2.76 -9.30 4.23
N PRO A 97 1.97 -10.18 4.89
CA PRO A 97 1.99 -10.36 6.34
C PRO A 97 3.32 -10.82 6.93
N THR A 98 4.15 -11.54 6.18
CA THR A 98 5.45 -12.03 6.67
C THR A 98 6.59 -11.04 6.45
N LEU A 99 6.28 -9.88 5.88
CA LEU A 99 7.25 -8.82 5.65
C LEU A 99 7.57 -8.13 6.98
N HIS A 100 8.84 -8.10 7.37
CA HIS A 100 9.29 -7.49 8.62
C HIS A 100 9.56 -6.00 8.41
N PHE A 101 8.50 -5.21 8.52
CA PHE A 101 8.54 -3.79 8.26
C PHE A 101 9.57 -3.02 9.10
N GLU A 102 10.79 -2.86 8.56
CA GLU A 102 11.79 -1.94 9.08
C GLU A 102 11.50 -0.52 8.61
N ARG A 103 11.45 0.41 9.58
CA ARG A 103 11.04 1.80 9.37
C ARG A 103 11.99 2.56 8.44
N CYS A 104 11.45 3.12 7.36
CA CYS A 104 11.88 4.45 6.92
C CYS A 104 11.14 5.50 7.78
N ALA A 105 11.87 6.11 8.73
CA ALA A 105 11.53 7.26 9.59
C ALA A 105 10.05 7.48 10.07
N SER A 106 9.92 7.38 11.39
CA SER A 106 8.75 7.44 12.29
C SER A 106 7.58 8.40 11.99
N GLY A 107 6.36 7.93 12.29
CA GLY A 107 5.26 8.77 12.80
C GLY A 107 3.87 8.51 12.18
N GLY A 108 3.04 7.68 12.82
CA GLY A 108 1.64 7.45 12.42
C GLY A 108 1.42 6.01 11.97
N VAL A 109 0.85 5.21 12.88
CA VAL A 109 0.47 3.79 12.79
C VAL A 109 0.17 3.23 11.39
N ASN A 110 1.20 2.94 10.60
CA ASN A 110 1.22 2.01 9.46
C ASN A 110 2.68 1.61 9.24
N ALA A 111 2.97 0.31 9.25
CA ALA A 111 4.31 -0.20 9.04
C ALA A 111 4.61 -0.25 7.53
N SER A 112 5.80 0.18 7.13
CA SER A 112 6.24 0.24 5.73
C SER A 112 7.68 -0.22 5.62
N GLU A 113 8.02 -0.89 4.52
CA GLU A 113 9.36 -1.43 4.24
C GLU A 113 9.73 -1.14 2.79
N ARG A 114 11.02 -0.88 2.56
CA ARG A 114 11.62 -0.96 1.24
C ARG A 114 11.80 -2.42 0.87
N LEU A 115 11.17 -2.87 -0.20
CA LEU A 115 11.37 -4.24 -0.67
C LEU A 115 12.76 -4.35 -1.29
N ARG A 116 13.69 -5.07 -0.64
CA ARG A 116 14.95 -5.45 -1.29
C ARG A 116 14.59 -6.34 -2.48
N SER A 117 15.05 -5.97 -3.68
CA SER A 117 15.02 -6.88 -4.83
C SER A 117 15.65 -8.22 -4.45
N PRO A 118 15.14 -9.36 -4.94
CA PRO A 118 15.87 -10.61 -4.84
C PRO A 118 17.24 -10.39 -5.50
N ALA A 119 18.31 -10.74 -4.78
CA ALA A 119 19.63 -10.78 -5.37
C ALA A 119 19.58 -11.76 -6.56
N ASN A 120 20.06 -11.31 -7.73
CA ASN A 120 20.25 -12.13 -8.92
C ASN A 120 21.00 -13.43 -8.59
#